data_AF-A0A7M3LWY6-F1
#
_entry.id   AF-A0A7M3LWY6-F1
#
_cell.length_a   1.000
_cell.length_b   1.000
_cell.length_c   1.000
_cell.angle_alpha   90.00
_cell.angle_beta   90.00
_cell.angle_gamma   90.00
#
_symmetry.space_group_name_H-M   'P 1'
#
loop_
_entity.id
_entity.type
_entity.pdbx_description
1 polymer ?
#
loop_
_entity_poly.entity_id
_entity_poly.type
_entity_poly.pdbx_seq_one_letter_code
_entity_poly.pdbx_strand_id
1 'polypeptide(L)'
;MDASDQPTLDEIEDRFVEIAEGRLSRDKADRWAARWVLEDRIDWDDLSWWALNRLHGIDLPAGESGGYLHDEQVRGWLAELRKRRAM
;
A
#
# COMPACT_ATOMS: atom_id res chain seq x y z
N MET A 1 16.83 -4.24 -20.18
CA MET A 1 16.05 -3.11 -19.65
C MET A 1 15.93 -3.46 -18.19
N ASP A 2 16.93 -3.05 -17.42
CA ASP A 2 17.21 -3.63 -16.12
C ASP A 2 16.88 -2.58 -15.06
N ALA A 3 15.59 -2.49 -14.78
CA ALA A 3 15.07 -2.12 -13.47
C ALA A 3 14.35 -3.37 -13.01
N SER A 4 14.70 -3.93 -11.85
CA SER A 4 13.96 -5.02 -11.24
C SER A 4 12.46 -4.72 -11.37
N ASP A 5 11.64 -5.68 -11.81
CA ASP A 5 10.19 -5.48 -11.95
C ASP A 5 9.53 -5.00 -10.64
N GLN A 6 10.22 -5.17 -9.51
CA GLN A 6 9.88 -4.71 -8.18
C GLN A 6 9.68 -3.18 -8.06
N PRO A 7 8.53 -2.70 -7.54
CA PRO A 7 8.31 -1.28 -7.33
C PRO A 7 9.18 -0.72 -6.21
N THR A 8 9.61 0.52 -6.41
CA THR A 8 10.31 1.33 -5.41
C THR A 8 9.37 1.80 -4.30
N LEU A 9 9.95 2.23 -3.17
CA LEU A 9 9.18 2.84 -2.08
C LEU A 9 8.41 4.10 -2.53
N ASP A 10 8.96 4.88 -3.47
CA ASP A 10 8.28 6.03 -4.06
C ASP A 10 7.04 5.61 -4.85
N GLU A 11 7.14 4.55 -5.66
CA GLU A 11 6.00 4.02 -6.40
C GLU A 11 4.93 3.42 -5.48
N ILE A 12 5.34 2.83 -4.35
CA ILE A 12 4.41 2.36 -3.31
C ILE A 12 3.72 3.57 -2.64
N GLU A 13 4.47 4.62 -2.27
CA GLU A 13 3.93 5.85 -1.69
C GLU A 13 2.91 6.52 -2.62
N ASP A 14 3.21 6.58 -3.92
CA ASP A 14 2.31 7.14 -4.94
C ASP A 14 0.96 6.42 -4.94
N ARG A 15 0.91 5.10 -4.71
CA ARG A 15 -0.39 4.39 -4.61
C ARG A 15 -1.20 4.86 -3.42
N PHE A 16 -0.58 5.13 -2.27
CA PHE A 16 -1.30 5.72 -1.13
C PHE A 16 -1.84 7.12 -1.47
N VAL A 17 -1.05 7.94 -2.16
CA VAL A 17 -1.47 9.28 -2.59
C VAL A 17 -2.65 9.18 -3.56
N GLU A 18 -2.57 8.34 -4.59
CA GLU A 18 -3.64 8.17 -5.57
C GLU A 18 -4.93 7.66 -4.94
N ILE A 19 -4.86 6.78 -3.93
CA ILE A 19 -6.04 6.33 -3.18
C ILE A 19 -6.59 7.48 -2.33
N ALA A 20 -5.73 8.21 -1.61
CA ALA A 20 -6.15 9.32 -0.73
C ALA A 20 -6.78 10.51 -1.49
N GLU A 21 -6.46 10.64 -2.78
CA GLU A 21 -7.04 11.60 -3.72
C GLU A 21 -8.23 11.04 -4.52
N GLY A 22 -8.59 9.76 -4.32
CA GLY A 22 -9.68 9.09 -5.03
C GLY A 22 -9.39 8.79 -6.51
N ARG A 23 -8.13 8.89 -6.95
CA ARG A 23 -7.68 8.57 -8.32
C ARG A 23 -7.51 7.07 -8.55
N LEU A 24 -7.19 6.31 -7.50
CA LEU A 24 -7.05 4.86 -7.52
C LEU A 24 -8.05 4.20 -6.56
N SER A 25 -8.78 3.19 -7.04
CA SER A 25 -9.69 2.42 -6.18
C SER A 25 -8.93 1.44 -5.30
N ARG A 26 -9.48 1.16 -4.12
CA ARG A 26 -8.94 0.21 -3.14
C ARG A 26 -8.77 -1.20 -3.72
N ASP A 27 -9.77 -1.77 -4.38
CA ASP A 27 -9.64 -3.04 -5.11
C ASP A 27 -8.46 -3.06 -6.11
N LYS A 28 -8.22 -1.97 -6.84
CA LYS A 28 -7.10 -1.92 -7.79
C LYS A 28 -5.75 -1.86 -7.07
N ALA A 29 -5.67 -1.11 -5.98
CA ALA A 29 -4.49 -1.04 -5.14
C ALA A 29 -4.19 -2.38 -4.44
N ASP A 30 -5.22 -3.04 -3.92
CA ASP A 30 -5.15 -4.37 -3.32
C ASP A 30 -4.57 -5.38 -4.32
N ARG A 31 -5.18 -5.50 -5.50
CA ARG A 31 -4.72 -6.42 -6.55
C ARG A 31 -3.32 -6.08 -7.06
N TRP A 32 -2.94 -4.82 -7.04
CA TRP A 32 -1.58 -4.40 -7.39
C TRP A 32 -0.59 -4.86 -6.33
N ALA A 33 -0.88 -4.63 -5.04
CA ALA A 33 -0.02 -5.04 -3.94
C ALA A 33 0.08 -6.57 -3.80
N ALA A 34 -1.02 -7.29 -4.04
CA ALA A 34 -1.06 -8.75 -4.00
C ALA A 34 -0.05 -9.40 -4.96
N ARG A 35 0.21 -8.81 -6.13
CA ARG A 35 1.22 -9.33 -7.08
C ARG A 35 2.62 -9.35 -6.50
N TRP A 36 2.93 -8.39 -5.63
CA TRP A 36 4.24 -8.23 -5.00
C TRP A 36 4.34 -9.00 -3.69
N VAL A 37 3.28 -9.00 -2.90
CA VAL A 37 3.22 -9.71 -1.61
C VAL A 37 3.23 -11.23 -1.80
N LEU A 38 2.67 -11.74 -2.91
CA LEU A 38 2.63 -13.17 -3.22
C LEU A 38 3.85 -13.68 -3.98
N GLU A 39 4.81 -12.81 -4.35
CA GLU A 39 6.06 -13.24 -4.99
C GLU A 39 7.14 -13.46 -3.94
N ASP A 40 7.33 -14.72 -3.56
CA ASP A 40 8.26 -15.14 -2.50
C ASP A 40 9.75 -14.93 -2.84
N ARG A 41 10.10 -14.60 -4.10
CA ARG A 41 11.49 -14.41 -4.52
C ARG A 41 12.00 -12.98 -4.38
N ILE A 42 11.13 -12.04 -4.01
CA ILE A 42 11.50 -10.63 -3.83
C ILE A 42 11.85 -10.38 -2.37
N ASP A 43 13.08 -9.90 -2.15
CA ASP A 43 13.49 -9.39 -0.85
C ASP A 43 13.05 -7.91 -0.71
N TRP A 44 12.42 -7.59 0.41
CA TRP A 44 11.88 -6.27 0.69
C TRP A 44 12.57 -5.70 1.93
N ASP A 45 12.91 -4.42 1.88
CA ASP A 45 13.21 -3.71 3.12
C ASP A 45 11.96 -3.63 4.01
N ASP A 46 12.17 -3.51 5.32
CA ASP A 46 11.10 -3.51 6.32
C ASP A 46 10.01 -2.46 6.03
N LEU A 47 10.38 -1.30 5.49
CA LEU A 47 9.45 -0.21 5.26
C LEU A 47 8.60 -0.44 4.00
N SER A 48 9.23 -0.85 2.91
CA SER A 48 8.52 -1.23 1.68
C SER A 48 7.60 -2.43 1.92
N TRP A 49 8.07 -3.44 2.66
CA TRP A 49 7.25 -4.60 3.03
C TRP A 49 6.03 -4.20 3.87
N TRP A 50 6.24 -3.36 4.88
CA TRP A 50 5.15 -2.83 5.70
C TRP A 50 4.13 -2.07 4.85
N ALA A 51 4.59 -1.20 3.94
CA ALA A 51 3.72 -0.39 3.10
C ALA A 51 2.88 -1.24 2.13
N LEU A 52 3.50 -2.23 1.47
CA LEU A 52 2.79 -3.18 0.60
C LEU A 52 1.73 -3.97 1.35
N ASN A 53 2.02 -4.42 2.57
CA ASN A 53 1.04 -5.14 3.40
C ASN A 53 -0.11 -4.28 3.90
N ARG A 54 0.00 -2.94 3.86
CA ARG A 54 -1.16 -2.06 4.12
C ARG A 54 -2.05 -1.89 2.91
N LEU A 55 -1.47 -1.93 1.71
CA LEU A 55 -2.22 -1.91 0.45
C LEU A 55 -2.88 -3.25 0.17
N HIS A 56 -2.21 -4.36 0.49
CA HIS A 56 -2.81 -5.69 0.42
C HIS A 56 -3.85 -5.87 1.52
N GLY A 57 -5.10 -6.14 1.13
CA GLY A 57 -6.27 -6.22 1.99
C GLY A 57 -6.99 -4.89 2.20
N ILE A 58 -6.59 -3.79 1.54
CA ILE A 58 -7.20 -2.45 1.74
C ILE A 58 -8.67 -2.37 1.33
N ASP A 59 -9.13 -3.27 0.46
CA ASP A 59 -10.51 -3.34 -0.01
C ASP A 59 -11.40 -4.21 0.91
N LEU A 60 -10.81 -4.90 1.89
CA LEU A 60 -11.56 -5.76 2.80
C LEU A 60 -12.26 -4.93 3.89
N PRO A 61 -13.52 -5.26 4.26
CA PRO A 61 -14.22 -4.58 5.33
C PRO A 61 -13.51 -4.78 6.67
N ALA A 62 -13.44 -3.71 7.47
CA ALA A 62 -12.92 -3.74 8.83
C ALA A 62 -13.92 -4.45 9.77
N GLY A 63 -13.98 -5.78 9.69
CA GLY A 63 -14.72 -6.64 10.62
C GLY A 63 -16.26 -6.60 10.52
N GLU A 64 -16.91 -7.35 11.41
CA GLU A 64 -18.36 -7.63 11.44
C GLU A 64 -19.27 -6.39 11.56
N SER A 65 -18.72 -5.23 11.95
CA SER A 65 -19.49 -4.00 12.15
C SER A 65 -19.74 -3.22 10.85
N GLY A 66 -19.20 -3.63 9.70
CA GLY A 66 -19.50 -3.02 8.39
C GLY A 66 -19.15 -1.53 8.30
N GLY A 67 -18.34 -1.02 9.23
CA GLY A 67 -17.96 0.38 9.29
C GLY A 67 -16.88 0.68 8.27
N TYR A 68 -17.23 1.47 7.27
CA TYR A 68 -16.31 1.97 6.25
C TYR A 68 -15.22 2.87 6.86
N LEU A 69 -14.06 2.33 7.22
CA LEU A 69 -12.83 3.11 7.45
C LEU A 69 -12.28 3.57 6.10
N HIS A 70 -12.84 4.65 5.54
CA HIS A 70 -12.87 4.83 4.08
C HIS A 70 -11.92 5.84 3.42
N ASP A 71 -11.28 6.78 4.13
CA ASP A 71 -10.22 7.63 3.54
C ASP A 71 -9.17 8.08 4.56
N GLU A 72 -9.62 8.34 5.80
CA GLU A 72 -8.77 8.77 6.91
C GLU A 72 -7.68 7.74 7.26
N GLN A 73 -7.97 6.44 7.11
CA GLN A 73 -7.02 5.38 7.39
C GLN A 73 -5.84 5.39 6.40
N VAL A 74 -6.13 5.58 5.11
CA VAL A 74 -5.08 5.67 4.06
C VAL A 74 -4.21 6.90 4.29
N ARG A 75 -4.82 8.03 4.66
CA ARG A 75 -4.08 9.26 5.01
C ARG A 75 -3.23 9.05 6.27
N GLY A 76 -3.72 8.31 7.25
CA GLY A 76 -2.97 7.93 8.45
C GLY A 76 -1.74 7.07 8.11
N TRP A 77 -1.92 6.06 7.28
CA TRP A 77 -0.81 5.22 6.81
C TRP A 77 0.20 5.98 5.96
N LEU A 78 -0.25 6.88 5.07
CA LEU A 78 0.65 7.73 4.29
C LEU A 78 1.49 8.66 5.19
N ALA A 79 0.88 9.24 6.22
CA ALA A 79 1.60 10.06 7.19
C ALA A 79 2.62 9.21 7.98
N GLU A 80 2.25 8.01 8.37
CA GLU A 80 3.15 7.07 9.05
C GLU A 80 4.32 6.61 8.16
N LEU A 81 4.05 6.31 6.89
CA LEU A 81 5.06 5.96 5.88
C LEU A 81 6.11 7.07 5.77
N ARG A 82 5.67 8.32 5.57
CA ARG A 82 6.56 9.49 5.48
C ARG A 82 7.37 9.72 6.74
N LYS A 83 6.76 9.51 7.91
CA LYS A 83 7.45 9.62 9.19
C LYS A 83 8.56 8.58 9.32
N ARG A 84 8.27 7.32 8.99
CA ARG A 84 9.24 6.21 9.06
C ARG A 84 10.38 6.38 8.04
N ARG A 85 10.08 6.91 6.85
CA ARG A 85 11.08 7.20 5.81
C ARG A 85 12.09 8.30 6.21
N ALA A 86 11.67 9.22 7.08
CA ALA A 86 12.50 10.33 7.53
C ALA A 86 13.35 10.03 8.78
N MET A 87 13.25 8.81 9.34
CA MET A 87 14.05 8.33 10.47
C MET A 87 15.30 7.62 9.97
#